data_AF-M2UMF8-F1
#
_entry.id   AF-M2UMF8-F1
#
_cell.length_a   1.000
_cell.length_b   1.000
_cell.length_c   1.000
_cell.angle_alpha   90.00
_cell.angle_beta   90.00
_cell.angle_gamma   90.00
#
_symmetry.space_group_name_H-M   'P 1'
#
loop_
_entity.id
_entity.type
_entity.pdbx_description
1 polymer ?
#
loop_
_entity_poly.entity_id
_entity_poly.type
_entity_poly.pdbx_seq_one_letter_code
_entity_poly.pdbx_strand_id
1 'polypeptide(L)'
;MANEKLTVAEALHRAEMIDRTLDAWEVTAPEGVAALGGRDALSPLCEMTCIGPVPRLPQAEWERLSNEYEDRRWWSGKGGYGS
;
A
#
# COMPACT_ATOMS: atom_id res chain seq x y z
N MET A 1 0.11 -21.92 -17.72
CA MET A 1 0.18 -20.50 -18.11
C MET A 1 1.62 -20.22 -18.49
N ALA A 2 1.87 -19.70 -19.69
CA ALA A 2 3.22 -19.36 -20.10
C ALA A 2 3.75 -18.28 -19.14
N ASN A 3 4.86 -18.55 -18.46
CA ASN A 3 5.59 -17.53 -17.73
C ASN A 3 6.31 -16.66 -18.77
N GLU A 4 5.58 -15.78 -19.44
CA GLU A 4 6.16 -14.74 -20.28
C GLU A 4 6.93 -13.81 -19.34
N LYS A 5 8.25 -13.95 -19.37
CA LYS A 5 9.14 -13.07 -18.61
C LYS A 5 8.97 -11.67 -19.17
N LEU A 6 8.69 -10.72 -18.28
CA LEU A 6 8.63 -9.30 -18.62
C LEU A 6 9.92 -8.87 -19.30
N THR A 7 9.81 -7.97 -20.28
CA THR A 7 10.95 -7.18 -20.73
C THR A 7 11.48 -6.33 -19.57
N VAL A 8 12.74 -5.88 -19.68
CA VAL A 8 13.34 -5.01 -18.66
C VAL A 8 12.50 -3.74 -18.44
N ALA A 9 11.99 -3.15 -19.51
CA ALA A 9 11.17 -1.94 -19.44
C ALA A 9 9.86 -2.19 -18.65
N GLU A 10 9.18 -3.31 -18.91
CA GLU A 10 7.95 -3.67 -18.18
C GLU A 10 8.23 -4.00 -16.71
N ALA A 11 9.34 -4.68 -16.43
CA ALA A 11 9.76 -4.99 -15.06
C ALA A 11 10.04 -3.70 -14.27
N LEU A 12 10.78 -2.75 -14.85
CA LEU A 12 11.06 -1.45 -14.23
C LEU A 12 9.79 -0.63 -14.02
N HIS A 13 8.91 -0.58 -15.02
CA HIS A 13 7.64 0.12 -14.90
C HIS A 13 6.78 -0.46 -13.78
N ARG A 14 6.73 -1.79 -13.66
CA ARG A 14 6.03 -2.45 -12.55
C ARG A 14 6.65 -2.16 -11.20
N ALA A 15 7.97 -2.18 -11.09
CA ALA A 15 8.67 -1.84 -9.84
C ALA A 15 8.36 -0.41 -9.40
N GLU A 16 8.41 0.55 -10.34
CA GLU A 16 8.07 1.96 -10.06
C GLU A 16 6.62 2.13 -9.56
N MET A 17 5.67 1.41 -10.15
CA MET A 17 4.27 1.43 -9.66
C MET A 17 4.16 0.88 -8.24
N ILE A 18 4.84 -0.23 -7.94
CA ILE A 18 4.86 -0.81 -6.59
C ILE A 18 5.46 0.21 -5.61
N ASP A 19 6.56 0.85 -5.97
CA ASP A 19 7.22 1.84 -5.12
C ASP A 19 6.29 3.01 -4.78
N ARG A 20 5.61 3.60 -5.77
CA ARG A 20 4.66 4.69 -5.52
C ARG A 20 3.49 4.26 -4.65
N THR A 21 3.02 3.04 -4.83
CA THR A 21 1.95 2.51 -3.97
C THR A 21 2.43 2.35 -2.54
N LEU A 22 3.63 1.80 -2.34
CA LEU A 22 4.21 1.65 -1.00
C LEU A 22 4.43 3.00 -0.31
N ASP A 23 4.83 4.04 -1.05
CA ASP A 23 4.90 5.40 -0.50
C ASP A 23 3.54 5.86 0.04
N ALA A 24 2.46 5.58 -0.71
CA ALA A 24 1.11 5.92 -0.28
C ALA A 24 0.73 5.16 1.01
N TRP A 25 1.02 3.85 1.07
CA TRP A 25 0.77 3.03 2.27
C TRP A 25 1.50 3.54 3.50
N GLU A 26 2.78 3.90 3.37
CA GLU A 26 3.58 4.46 4.48
C GLU A 26 3.04 5.81 4.96
N VAL A 27 2.47 6.62 4.08
CA VAL A 27 1.84 7.90 4.45
C VAL A 27 0.49 7.68 5.15
N THR A 28 -0.33 6.78 4.63
CA THR A 28 -1.71 6.59 5.08
C THR A 28 -1.83 5.71 6.31
N ALA A 29 -0.95 4.73 6.48
CA ALA A 29 -1.01 3.77 7.58
C ALA A 29 0.41 3.34 8.05
N PRO A 30 1.27 4.26 8.49
CA PRO A 30 2.65 3.96 8.88
C PRO A 30 2.77 2.93 10.01
N GLU A 31 1.86 2.92 10.99
CA GLU A 31 1.92 1.94 12.10
C GLU A 31 1.51 0.54 11.61
N GLY A 32 0.52 0.51 10.73
CA GLY A 32 0.11 -0.61 9.89
C GLY A 32 1.30 -1.24 9.18
N VAL A 33 1.96 -0.46 8.35
CA VAL A 33 3.12 -0.88 7.56
C VAL A 33 4.28 -1.31 8.45
N ALA A 34 4.61 -0.57 9.51
CA ALA A 34 5.69 -0.92 10.43
C ALA A 34 5.47 -2.29 11.09
N ALA A 35 4.25 -2.58 11.55
CA ALA A 35 3.98 -3.87 12.21
C ALA A 35 3.98 -5.06 11.24
N LEU A 36 3.78 -4.82 9.93
CA LEU A 36 3.95 -5.83 8.88
C LEU A 36 5.42 -6.09 8.53
N GLY A 37 6.37 -5.40 9.17
CA GLY A 37 7.81 -5.50 8.88
C GLY A 37 8.32 -4.40 7.95
N GLY A 38 7.52 -3.35 7.74
CA GLY A 38 7.89 -2.20 6.92
C GLY A 38 7.65 -2.42 5.43
N ARG A 39 8.08 -1.43 4.65
CA ARG A 39 7.96 -1.37 3.19
C ARG A 39 8.48 -2.63 2.49
N ASP A 40 9.67 -3.08 2.87
CA ASP A 40 10.34 -4.19 2.21
C ASP A 40 9.61 -5.52 2.40
N ALA A 41 8.95 -5.70 3.55
CA ALA A 41 8.10 -6.86 3.82
C ALA A 41 6.77 -6.80 3.05
N LEU A 42 6.26 -5.60 2.76
CA LEU A 42 5.00 -5.38 2.05
C LEU A 42 5.15 -5.46 0.51
N SER A 43 6.29 -5.02 -0.02
CA SER A 43 6.61 -5.03 -1.46
C SER A 43 6.36 -6.39 -2.16
N PRO A 44 6.87 -7.53 -1.66
CA PRO A 44 6.67 -8.83 -2.32
C PRO A 44 5.23 -9.33 -2.29
N LEU A 45 4.37 -8.75 -1.43
CA LEU A 45 2.95 -9.10 -1.34
C LEU A 45 2.11 -8.37 -2.39
N CYS A 46 2.67 -7.40 -3.10
CA CYS A 46 1.95 -6.58 -4.08
C CYS A 46 1.72 -7.33 -5.40
N GLU A 47 0.44 -7.53 -5.72
CA GLU A 47 -0.01 -8.08 -7.00
C GLU A 47 -0.59 -6.98 -7.88
N MET A 48 -0.32 -7.05 -9.19
CA MET A 48 -0.94 -6.12 -10.14
C MET A 48 -2.43 -6.43 -10.27
N THR A 49 -3.26 -5.43 -9.99
CA THR A 49 -4.71 -5.47 -10.16
C THR A 49 -5.17 -4.44 -11.19
N CYS A 50 -6.47 -4.37 -11.48
CA CYS A 50 -7.04 -3.36 -12.39
C CYS A 50 -6.90 -1.91 -11.87
N ILE A 51 -6.58 -1.71 -10.59
CA ILE A 51 -6.39 -0.40 -9.95
C ILE A 51 -4.93 -0.11 -9.61
N GLY A 52 -4.00 -0.93 -10.10
CA GLY A 52 -2.58 -0.86 -9.77
C GLY A 52 -2.13 -1.97 -8.81
N PRO A 53 -0.89 -1.92 -8.30
CA PRO A 53 -0.39 -2.91 -7.37
C PRO A 53 -1.10 -2.80 -6.03
N VAL A 54 -1.51 -3.92 -5.44
CA VAL A 54 -2.21 -3.97 -4.15
C VAL A 54 -1.64 -5.14 -3.34
N PRO A 55 -1.28 -4.94 -2.05
CA PRO A 55 -0.75 -6.02 -1.23
C PRO A 55 -1.83 -7.05 -0.91
N ARG A 56 -1.49 -8.33 -1.08
CA ARG A 56 -2.35 -9.46 -0.67
C ARG A 56 -2.17 -9.71 0.82
N LEU A 57 -3.06 -9.15 1.61
CA LEU A 57 -3.05 -9.27 3.07
C LEU A 57 -4.23 -10.10 3.58
N PRO A 58 -4.10 -10.75 4.77
CA PRO A 58 -5.24 -11.28 5.51
C PRO A 58 -6.24 -10.17 5.85
N GLN A 59 -7.50 -10.54 6.05
CA GLN A 59 -8.57 -9.58 6.38
C GLN A 59 -8.25 -8.71 7.60
N ALA A 60 -7.71 -9.30 8.66
CA ALA A 60 -7.40 -8.57 9.89
C ALA A 60 -6.34 -7.46 9.68
N GLU A 61 -5.36 -7.71 8.81
CA GLU A 61 -4.36 -6.68 8.46
C GLU A 61 -4.99 -5.58 7.61
N TRP A 62 -5.79 -5.94 6.61
CA TRP A 62 -6.56 -4.98 5.83
C TRP A 62 -7.41 -4.05 6.69
N GLU A 63 -8.13 -4.61 7.65
CA GLU A 63 -8.97 -3.86 8.57
C GLU A 63 -8.13 -2.92 9.44
N ARG A 64 -6.99 -3.40 9.97
CA ARG A 64 -6.07 -2.59 10.76
C ARG A 64 -5.53 -1.38 10.00
N LEU A 65 -5.01 -1.58 8.78
CA LEU A 65 -4.49 -0.48 7.96
C LEU A 65 -5.61 0.50 7.55
N SER A 66 -6.80 -0.02 7.26
CA SER A 66 -7.95 0.81 6.87
C SER A 66 -8.41 1.70 8.03
N ASN A 67 -8.49 1.16 9.25
CA ASN A 67 -8.85 1.92 10.44
C ASN A 67 -7.84 3.04 10.71
N GLU A 68 -6.54 2.76 10.62
CA GLU A 68 -5.50 3.79 10.79
C GLU A 68 -5.62 4.91 9.75
N TYR A 69 -5.85 4.56 8.48
CA TYR A 69 -6.07 5.55 7.44
C TYR A 69 -7.28 6.44 7.73
N GLU A 70 -8.41 5.85 8.12
CA GLU A 70 -9.62 6.61 8.44
C GLU A 70 -9.44 7.50 9.67
N ASP A 71 -8.78 7.00 10.72
CA ASP A 71 -8.45 7.79 11.92
C ASP A 71 -7.59 9.01 11.58
N ARG A 72 -6.56 8.81 10.73
CA ARG A 72 -5.66 9.88 10.27
C ARG A 72 -6.36 10.86 9.32
N ARG A 73 -7.22 10.35 8.44
CA ARG A 73 -8.04 11.16 7.53
C ARG A 73 -9.01 12.04 8.32
N TRP A 74 -9.67 11.48 9.32
CA TRP A 74 -10.57 12.19 10.21
C TRP A 74 -9.84 13.28 11.00
N TRP A 75 -8.68 12.95 11.57
CA TRP A 75 -7.85 13.91 12.29
C TRP A 75 -7.36 15.05 11.39
N SER A 76 -6.90 14.73 10.18
CA SER A 76 -6.48 15.72 9.18
C SER A 76 -7.64 16.61 8.71
N GLY A 77 -8.88 16.09 8.71
CA GLY A 77 -10.10 16.84 8.39
C GLY A 77 -10.63 17.73 9.52
N LYS A 78 -10.31 17.42 10.79
CA LYS A 78 -10.77 18.18 11.96
C LYS A 78 -9.98 19.46 12.27
N GLY A 79 -8.91 19.75 11.54
CA GLY A 79 -8.28 21.09 11.56
C GLY A 79 -9.18 22.22 11.05
N GLY A 80 -10.34 21.91 10.46
CA GLY A 80 -11.26 22.88 9.85
C GLY A 80 -12.52 23.24 10.67
N TYR A 81 -12.88 22.49 11.70
CA TYR A 81 -14.03 22.83 12.55
C TYR A 81 -13.75 22.47 14.00
N GLY A 82 -13.19 23.46 14.70
CA GLY A 82 -13.28 23.50 16.16
C GLY A 82 -14.73 23.63 16.60
N SER A 83 -15.10 22.84 17.59
CA SER A 83 -16.12 23.14 18.60
C SER A 83 -15.81 22.27 19.81
#